data_AF-A0A266Q5Z8-F1
#
_entry.id   AF-A0A266Q5Z8-F1
#
_cell.length_a   1.000
_cell.length_b   1.000
_cell.length_c   1.000
_cell.angle_alpha   90.00
_cell.angle_beta   90.00
_cell.angle_gamma   90.00
#
_symmetry.space_group_name_H-M   'P 1'
#
loop_
_entity.id
_entity.type
_entity.pdbx_description
1 polymer ?
#
loop_
_entity_poly.entity_id
_entity_poly.type
_entity_poly.pdbx_seq_one_letter_code
_entity_poly.pdbx_strand_id
1 'polypeptide(L)'
;MQTPGFNKKATDACGLLPQSSQDPSPASKALPPLAVLTIRDSAFLRRFYRCFYCLFAVALIIALGPYLSDDRSSAITRLIWCCATLLGCIGLWCVCQRQCRAIPMGSLAYENGLWVLRDKNKLMNCVLVGDVLCWPWLIILPLKTMDGCSRLLLLGSDALEPADQARLRTWLRACLKPKG
;
A
#
# COMPACT_ATOMS: atom_id res chain seq x y z
N MET A 1 -21.77 -21.03 -14.30
CA MET A 1 -22.65 -20.51 -13.23
C MET A 1 -23.15 -19.15 -13.65
N GLN A 2 -24.40 -19.09 -14.09
CA GLN A 2 -25.09 -17.90 -14.55
C GLN A 2 -25.75 -17.20 -13.35
N THR A 3 -25.58 -15.88 -13.24
CA THR A 3 -26.39 -15.04 -12.37
C THR A 3 -27.46 -14.32 -13.22
N PRO A 4 -28.74 -14.36 -12.83
CA PRO A 4 -29.84 -13.77 -13.60
C PRO A 4 -29.84 -12.23 -13.51
N GLY A 5 -30.13 -11.60 -14.64
CA GLY A 5 -30.31 -10.15 -14.75
C GLY A 5 -31.63 -9.68 -14.16
N PHE A 6 -31.58 -8.57 -13.42
CA PHE A 6 -32.75 -7.88 -12.90
C PHE A 6 -33.01 -6.62 -13.72
N ASN A 7 -33.92 -6.73 -14.69
CA ASN A 7 -34.53 -5.61 -15.39
C ASN A 7 -35.64 -5.04 -14.50
N LYS A 8 -35.55 -3.77 -14.09
CA LYS A 8 -36.68 -3.03 -13.53
C LYS A 8 -36.95 -1.78 -14.38
N LYS A 9 -38.01 -1.87 -15.18
CA LYS A 9 -38.73 -0.73 -15.76
C LYS A 9 -39.26 0.15 -14.62
N ALA A 10 -39.08 1.46 -14.73
CA ALA A 10 -39.84 2.42 -13.95
C ALA A 10 -40.76 3.18 -14.92
N THR A 11 -42.04 3.08 -14.61
CA THR A 11 -43.19 3.66 -15.27
C THR A 11 -43.21 5.18 -15.11
N ASP A 12 -43.42 5.90 -16.22
CA ASP A 12 -43.79 7.32 -16.23
C ASP A 12 -45.14 7.53 -15.53
N ALA A 13 -45.15 8.40 -14.52
CA ALA A 13 -46.36 9.02 -14.02
C ALA A 13 -46.09 10.51 -13.76
N CYS A 14 -46.49 11.34 -14.72
CA CYS A 14 -46.70 12.77 -14.53
C CYS A 14 -47.76 12.99 -13.44
N GLY A 15 -47.40 13.75 -12.41
CA GLY A 15 -48.30 14.14 -11.33
C GLY A 15 -47.74 15.30 -10.52
N LEU A 16 -48.03 16.51 -10.98
CA LEU A 16 -48.13 17.80 -10.28
C LEU A 16 -47.57 17.90 -8.83
N LEU A 17 -46.54 18.75 -8.68
CA LEU A 17 -46.13 19.45 -7.43
C LEU A 17 -47.31 20.21 -6.79
N PRO A 18 -47.27 20.68 -5.51
CA PRO A 18 -46.08 20.99 -4.69
C PRO A 18 -46.20 20.67 -3.17
N GLN A 19 -45.09 20.42 -2.46
CA GLN A 19 -44.80 20.95 -1.11
C GLN A 19 -43.60 20.24 -0.45
N SER A 20 -42.56 21.04 -0.20
CA SER A 20 -41.78 21.07 1.05
C SER A 20 -41.85 19.82 1.94
N SER A 21 -41.19 18.76 1.50
CA SER A 21 -40.79 17.65 2.38
C SER A 21 -39.29 17.52 2.19
N GLN A 22 -38.57 18.18 3.08
CA GLN A 22 -37.14 18.06 3.27
C GLN A 22 -36.88 16.62 3.75
N ASP A 23 -36.89 15.68 2.81
CA ASP A 23 -36.36 14.34 3.05
C ASP A 23 -34.87 14.52 3.36
N PRO A 24 -34.41 14.13 4.56
CA PRO A 24 -32.99 13.99 4.78
C PRO A 24 -32.54 12.82 3.91
N SER A 25 -32.06 13.16 2.70
CA SER A 25 -31.13 12.34 1.93
C SER A 25 -30.23 11.62 2.93
N PRO A 26 -30.16 10.27 2.92
CA PRO A 26 -29.57 9.52 4.02
C PRO A 26 -28.18 10.06 4.23
N ALA A 27 -28.04 10.86 5.29
CA ALA A 27 -26.86 11.65 5.55
C ALA A 27 -25.72 10.65 5.49
N SER A 28 -24.90 10.75 4.45
CA SER A 28 -23.64 10.05 4.35
C SER A 28 -22.90 10.46 5.61
N LYS A 29 -23.00 9.64 6.66
CA LYS A 29 -22.43 9.91 7.98
C LYS A 29 -21.01 10.34 7.70
N ALA A 30 -20.73 11.63 7.89
CA ALA A 30 -19.43 12.18 7.64
C ALA A 30 -18.46 11.33 8.47
N LEU A 31 -17.52 10.68 7.78
CA LEU A 31 -16.57 9.82 8.45
C LEU A 31 -15.85 10.65 9.51
N PRO A 32 -15.68 10.15 10.73
CA PRO A 32 -15.10 10.92 11.81
C PRO A 32 -13.71 11.41 11.38
N PRO A 33 -13.36 12.68 11.63
CA PRO A 33 -12.05 13.20 11.30
C PRO A 33 -10.99 12.36 12.02
N LEU A 34 -10.00 11.88 11.26
CA LEU A 34 -8.90 11.11 11.82
C LEU A 34 -7.87 12.09 12.36
N ALA A 35 -7.48 11.92 13.63
CA ALA A 35 -6.37 12.67 14.20
C ALA A 35 -5.12 12.50 13.31
N VAL A 36 -4.32 13.57 13.20
CA VAL A 36 -3.11 13.57 12.38
C VAL A 36 -2.17 12.46 12.87
N LEU A 37 -1.92 11.46 12.03
CA LEU A 37 -1.03 10.34 12.30
C LEU A 37 0.38 10.72 11.88
N THR A 38 1.33 10.57 12.79
CA THR A 38 2.74 10.83 12.48
C THR A 38 3.40 9.54 12.01
N ILE A 39 3.83 9.50 10.76
CA ILE A 39 4.52 8.36 10.15
C ILE A 39 6.02 8.54 10.36
N ARG A 40 6.58 7.71 11.25
CA ARG A 40 8.03 7.61 11.50
C ARG A 40 8.68 6.60 10.57
N ASP A 41 10.00 6.72 10.44
CA ASP A 41 10.83 5.77 9.71
C ASP A 41 10.82 4.40 10.42
N SER A 42 10.29 3.37 9.74
CA SER A 42 10.15 2.04 10.33
C SER A 42 11.42 1.21 10.14
N ALA A 43 12.12 0.95 11.25
CA ALA A 43 13.28 0.05 11.25
C ALA A 43 12.86 -1.38 10.90
N PHE A 44 11.66 -1.81 11.32
CA PHE A 44 11.11 -3.12 11.00
C PHE A 44 10.98 -3.35 9.50
N LEU A 45 10.33 -2.44 8.76
CA LEU A 45 10.18 -2.56 7.29
C LEU A 45 11.55 -2.65 6.62
N ARG A 46 12.51 -1.82 7.03
CA ARG A 46 13.86 -1.84 6.48
C ARG A 46 14.57 -3.18 6.73
N ARG A 47 14.45 -3.73 7.94
CA ARG A 47 14.98 -5.06 8.28
C ARG A 47 14.30 -6.15 7.46
N PHE A 48 12.97 -6.11 7.36
CA PHE A 48 12.18 -7.05 6.57
C PHE A 48 12.63 -7.06 5.11
N TYR A 49 12.68 -5.89 4.45
CA TYR A 49 13.20 -5.78 3.08
C TYR A 49 14.61 -6.35 2.96
N ARG A 50 15.54 -5.97 3.86
CA ARG A 50 16.90 -6.52 3.86
C ARG A 50 16.91 -8.03 3.98
N CYS A 51 16.12 -8.62 4.86
CA CYS A 51 16.02 -10.07 5.02
C CYS A 51 15.54 -10.74 3.73
N PHE A 52 14.50 -10.22 3.07
CA PHE A 52 14.01 -10.77 1.79
C PHE A 52 15.06 -10.68 0.69
N TYR A 53 15.77 -9.55 0.58
CA TYR A 53 16.84 -9.39 -0.38
C TYR A 53 18.05 -10.28 -0.07
N CYS A 54 18.41 -10.47 1.20
CA CYS A 54 19.44 -11.42 1.60
C CYS A 54 19.05 -12.86 1.26
N LEU A 55 17.81 -13.26 1.53
CA LEU A 55 17.31 -14.59 1.15
C LEU A 55 17.32 -14.78 -0.36
N PHE A 56 16.93 -13.77 -1.13
CA PHE A 56 17.00 -13.81 -2.59
C PHE A 56 18.44 -13.93 -3.10
N ALA A 57 19.38 -13.18 -2.52
CA ALA A 57 20.80 -13.29 -2.85
C ALA A 57 21.36 -14.67 -2.51
N VAL A 58 21.02 -15.23 -1.35
CA VAL A 58 21.40 -16.58 -0.94
C VAL A 58 20.81 -17.62 -1.90
N ALA A 59 19.53 -17.49 -2.26
CA ALA A 59 18.89 -18.37 -3.24
C ALA A 59 19.58 -18.30 -4.61
N LEU A 60 19.97 -17.10 -5.04
CA LEU A 60 20.71 -16.89 -6.29
C LEU A 60 22.10 -17.54 -6.24
N ILE A 61 22.83 -17.43 -5.13
CA ILE A 61 24.12 -18.11 -4.91
C ILE A 61 23.94 -19.63 -4.91
N ILE A 62 22.90 -20.16 -4.26
CA ILE A 62 22.62 -21.61 -4.24
C ILE A 62 22.28 -22.10 -5.65
N ALA A 63 21.47 -21.35 -6.40
CA ALA A 63 21.09 -21.71 -7.77
C ALA A 63 22.28 -21.66 -8.75
N LEU A 64 23.18 -20.68 -8.58
CA LEU A 64 24.37 -20.50 -9.44
C LEU A 64 25.58 -21.31 -8.96
N GLY A 65 25.62 -21.68 -7.69
CA GLY A 65 26.68 -22.47 -7.05
C GLY A 65 27.16 -23.67 -7.86
N PRO A 66 26.28 -24.56 -8.36
CA PRO A 66 26.71 -25.71 -9.15
C PRO A 66 27.47 -25.30 -10.43
N TYR A 67 27.14 -24.16 -11.04
CA TYR A 67 27.84 -23.66 -12.24
C TYR A 67 29.21 -23.06 -11.92
N LEU A 68 29.42 -22.57 -10.69
CA LEU A 68 30.74 -22.12 -10.23
C LEU A 68 31.64 -23.30 -9.85
N SER A 69 31.06 -24.38 -9.30
CA SER A 69 31.80 -25.54 -8.79
C SER A 69 32.03 -26.65 -9.82
N ASP A 70 31.46 -26.56 -11.02
CA ASP A 70 31.68 -27.58 -12.06
C ASP A 70 33.16 -27.62 -12.48
N ASP A 71 33.83 -28.75 -12.24
CA ASP A 71 35.24 -28.99 -12.57
C ASP A 71 35.51 -29.10 -14.06
N ARG A 72 34.47 -29.25 -14.89
CA ARG A 72 34.59 -29.24 -16.35
C ARG A 72 34.54 -27.83 -16.94
N SER A 73 34.22 -26.83 -16.12
CA SER A 73 34.08 -25.44 -16.55
C SER A 73 35.44 -24.79 -16.74
N SER A 74 35.66 -24.14 -17.89
CA SER A 74 36.88 -23.38 -18.15
C SER A 74 37.01 -22.22 -17.14
N ALA A 75 38.24 -21.81 -16.82
CA ALA A 75 38.49 -20.68 -15.91
C ALA A 75 37.74 -19.40 -16.33
N ILE A 76 37.60 -19.18 -17.65
CA ILE A 76 36.87 -18.05 -18.22
C ILE A 76 35.38 -18.15 -17.90
N THR A 77 34.77 -19.34 -18.04
CA THR A 77 33.36 -19.57 -17.75
C THR A 77 33.06 -19.36 -16.26
N ARG A 78 33.95 -19.84 -15.36
CA ARG A 78 33.85 -19.58 -13.91
C ARG A 78 33.92 -18.08 -13.59
N LEU A 79 34.85 -17.35 -14.23
CA LEU A 79 34.97 -15.90 -14.05
C LEU A 79 33.70 -15.16 -14.50
N ILE A 80 33.12 -15.54 -15.65
CA ILE A 80 31.87 -14.95 -16.16
C ILE A 80 30.72 -15.15 -15.17
N TRP A 81 30.53 -16.37 -14.65
CA TRP A 81 29.47 -16.65 -13.67
C TRP A 81 29.70 -15.91 -12.35
N CYS A 82 30.95 -15.81 -11.89
CA CYS A 82 31.30 -15.03 -10.71
C CYS A 82 30.98 -13.54 -10.90
N CYS A 83 31.39 -12.95 -12.03
CA CYS A 83 31.06 -11.56 -12.37
C CYS A 83 29.55 -11.35 -12.46
N ALA A 84 28.82 -12.24 -13.14
CA ALA A 84 27.36 -12.15 -13.27
C ALA A 84 26.67 -12.19 -11.89
N THR A 85 27.13 -13.05 -10.99
CA THR A 85 26.61 -13.16 -9.61
C THR A 85 26.89 -11.88 -8.82
N LEU A 86 28.11 -11.35 -8.90
CA LEU A 86 28.50 -10.09 -8.27
C LEU A 86 27.66 -8.91 -8.77
N LEU A 87 27.51 -8.76 -10.09
CA LEU A 87 26.67 -7.75 -10.72
C LEU A 87 25.20 -7.88 -10.29
N GLY A 88 24.68 -9.11 -10.21
CA GLY A 88 23.34 -9.40 -9.69
C GLY A 88 23.17 -8.93 -8.25
N CYS A 89 24.11 -9.26 -7.36
CA CYS A 89 24.09 -8.83 -5.96
C CYS A 89 24.19 -7.30 -5.82
N ILE A 90 25.05 -6.63 -6.59
CA ILE A 90 25.18 -5.17 -6.60
C ILE A 90 23.87 -4.53 -7.09
N GLY A 91 23.29 -5.05 -8.17
CA GLY A 91 22.00 -4.60 -8.69
C GLY A 91 20.89 -4.73 -7.65
N LEU A 92 20.83 -5.88 -6.98
CA LEU A 92 19.88 -6.17 -5.91
C LEU A 92 20.03 -5.19 -4.74
N TRP A 93 21.26 -4.91 -4.31
CA TRP A 93 21.56 -3.94 -3.26
C TRP A 93 21.13 -2.52 -3.65
N CYS A 94 21.41 -2.10 -4.88
CA CYS A 94 20.99 -0.81 -5.42
C CYS A 94 19.46 -0.65 -5.41
N VAL A 95 18.72 -1.69 -5.82
CA VAL A 95 17.25 -1.70 -5.78
C VAL A 95 16.73 -1.66 -4.34
N CYS A 96 17.32 -2.45 -3.44
CA CYS A 96 16.97 -2.43 -2.02
C CYS A 96 17.15 -1.03 -1.40
N GLN A 97 18.26 -0.35 -1.70
CA GLN A 97 18.52 1.00 -1.23
C GLN A 97 17.51 2.01 -1.79
N ARG A 98 17.15 1.91 -3.07
CA ARG A 98 16.13 2.76 -3.69
C ARG A 98 14.76 2.56 -3.05
N GLN A 99 14.35 1.31 -2.81
CA GLN A 99 13.07 1.02 -2.15
C GLN A 99 13.06 1.49 -0.70
N CYS A 100 14.14 1.31 0.04
CA CYS A 100 14.25 1.80 1.42
C CYS A 100 14.12 3.34 1.51
N ARG A 101 14.62 4.07 0.50
CA ARG A 101 14.48 5.53 0.42
C ARG A 101 13.09 5.99 -0.03
N ALA A 102 12.36 5.13 -0.74
CA ALA A 102 11.00 5.39 -1.21
C ALA A 102 9.94 5.13 -0.12
N ILE A 103 10.33 4.63 1.06
CA ILE A 103 9.42 4.47 2.19
C ILE A 103 8.92 5.86 2.59
N PRO A 104 7.60 6.11 2.51
CA PRO A 104 7.03 7.42 2.76
C PRO A 104 7.19 7.79 4.25
N MET A 105 7.64 9.00 4.51
CA MET A 105 7.82 9.57 5.86
C MET A 105 7.02 10.86 5.97
N GLY A 106 6.43 11.13 7.13
CA GLY A 106 5.77 12.42 7.38
C GLY A 106 4.47 12.28 8.16
N SER A 107 3.38 12.89 7.70
CA SER A 107 2.10 12.84 8.43
C SER A 107 0.92 12.49 7.52
N LEU A 108 -0.01 11.70 8.04
CA LEU A 108 -1.23 11.29 7.35
C LEU A 108 -2.44 11.76 8.16
N ALA A 109 -3.31 12.55 7.54
CA ALA A 109 -4.56 13.00 8.15
C ALA A 109 -5.73 12.65 7.24
N TYR A 110 -6.93 12.57 7.80
CA TYR A 110 -8.16 12.44 7.03
C TYR A 110 -9.03 13.68 7.27
N GLU A 111 -9.13 14.54 6.26
CA GLU A 111 -9.79 15.84 6.33
C GLU A 111 -10.72 16.00 5.12
N ASN A 112 -11.95 16.47 5.35
CA ASN A 112 -12.93 16.77 4.29
C ASN A 112 -13.17 15.64 3.28
N GLY A 113 -13.14 14.39 3.73
CA GLY A 113 -13.36 13.24 2.86
C GLY A 113 -12.10 12.72 2.15
N LEU A 114 -10.96 13.39 2.32
CA LEU A 114 -9.70 13.13 1.62
C LEU A 114 -8.58 12.74 2.59
N TRP A 115 -7.70 11.86 2.14
CA TRP A 115 -6.46 11.56 2.84
C TRP A 115 -5.40 12.60 2.47
N VAL A 116 -4.92 13.33 3.46
CA VAL A 116 -3.86 14.33 3.29
C VAL A 116 -2.55 13.71 3.75
N LEU A 117 -1.67 13.39 2.79
CA LEU A 117 -0.33 12.90 3.05
C LEU A 117 0.65 14.07 2.93
N ARG A 118 1.38 14.38 4.01
CA ARG A 118 2.51 15.32 3.97
C ARG A 118 3.81 14.53 4.01
N ASP A 119 4.62 14.65 2.96
CA ASP A 119 5.96 14.07 2.86
C ASP A 119 6.99 15.18 2.62
N LYS A 120 7.88 15.39 3.59
CA LYS A 120 9.02 16.33 3.64
C LYS A 120 8.78 17.80 3.27
N ASN A 121 8.12 18.10 2.15
CA ASN A 121 7.67 19.43 1.71
C ASN A 121 6.48 19.36 0.72
N LYS A 122 5.89 18.18 0.48
CA LYS A 122 4.77 18.00 -0.44
C LYS A 122 3.54 17.59 0.35
N LEU A 123 2.47 18.37 0.18
CA LEU A 123 1.14 18.00 0.65
C LEU A 123 0.39 17.39 -0.53
N MET A 124 -0.10 16.17 -0.34
CA MET A 124 -0.79 15.41 -1.37
C MET A 124 -2.18 15.04 -0.85
N ASN A 125 -3.19 15.41 -1.63
CA ASN A 125 -4.56 14.96 -1.41
C ASN A 125 -4.76 13.65 -2.17
N CYS A 126 -5.11 12.62 -1.43
CA CYS A 126 -5.26 11.26 -1.89
C CYS A 126 -6.66 10.73 -1.56
N VAL A 127 -7.15 9.86 -2.42
CA VAL A 127 -8.36 9.07 -2.19
C VAL A 127 -7.93 7.62 -2.02
N LEU A 128 -8.61 6.88 -1.15
CA LEU A 128 -8.34 5.48 -0.95
C LEU A 128 -8.97 4.68 -2.09
N VAL A 129 -8.19 3.86 -2.80
CA VAL A 129 -8.63 3.15 -4.01
C VAL A 129 -8.32 1.67 -3.90
N GLY A 130 -9.36 0.86 -3.73
CA GLY A 130 -9.24 -0.60 -3.62
C GLY A 130 -9.20 -1.10 -2.18
N ASP A 131 -8.82 -2.36 -2.03
CA ASP A 131 -8.89 -3.06 -0.75
C ASP A 131 -7.73 -2.66 0.17
N VAL A 132 -8.08 -2.27 1.40
CA VAL A 132 -7.10 -1.99 2.45
C VAL A 132 -6.73 -3.30 3.12
N LEU A 133 -5.45 -3.64 3.09
CA LEU A 133 -4.94 -4.80 3.80
C LEU A 133 -4.46 -4.39 5.20
N CYS A 134 -5.16 -4.86 6.23
CA CYS A 134 -4.81 -4.58 7.62
C CYS A 134 -4.28 -5.85 8.30
N TRP A 135 -2.95 -5.98 8.37
CA TRP A 135 -2.27 -7.07 9.07
C TRP A 135 -1.87 -6.65 10.49
N PRO A 136 -1.62 -7.60 11.42
CA PRO A 136 -1.20 -7.30 12.79
C PRO A 136 0.10 -6.48 12.91
N TRP A 137 0.96 -6.54 11.89
CA TRP A 137 2.27 -5.89 11.88
C TRP A 137 2.49 -4.93 10.70
N LEU A 138 1.57 -4.91 9.73
CA LEU A 138 1.66 -4.12 8.50
C LEU A 138 0.27 -3.64 8.07
N ILE A 139 0.14 -2.40 7.62
CA ILE A 139 -1.10 -1.88 7.04
C ILE A 139 -0.75 -1.33 5.65
N ILE A 140 -1.46 -1.79 4.62
CA ILE A 140 -1.25 -1.39 3.23
C ILE A 140 -2.47 -0.58 2.80
N LEU A 141 -2.26 0.71 2.54
CA LEU A 141 -3.29 1.62 2.05
C LEU A 141 -3.01 1.95 0.59
N PRO A 142 -3.84 1.47 -0.36
CA PRO A 142 -3.75 1.92 -1.73
C PRO A 142 -4.38 3.31 -1.84
N LEU A 143 -3.55 4.30 -2.15
CA LEU A 143 -3.92 5.69 -2.30
C LEU A 143 -3.80 6.09 -3.77
N LYS A 144 -4.76 6.85 -4.27
CA LYS A 144 -4.70 7.50 -5.59
C LYS A 144 -4.66 9.00 -5.38
N THR A 145 -3.60 9.63 -5.87
CA THR A 145 -3.48 11.09 -5.90
C THR A 145 -4.48 11.67 -6.89
N MET A 146 -4.90 12.93 -6.69
CA MET A 146 -5.76 13.65 -7.64
C MET A 146 -5.18 13.71 -9.06
N ASP A 147 -3.85 13.69 -9.19
CA ASP A 147 -3.13 13.61 -10.46
C ASP A 147 -3.31 12.26 -11.20
N GLY A 148 -4.08 11.34 -10.64
CA GLY A 148 -4.33 10.01 -11.21
C GLY A 148 -3.28 8.95 -10.85
N CYS A 149 -2.15 9.34 -10.27
CA CYS A 149 -1.11 8.42 -9.82
C CYS A 149 -1.59 7.54 -8.65
N SER A 150 -1.52 6.22 -8.81
CA SER A 150 -1.69 5.27 -7.72
C SER A 150 -0.38 5.09 -6.93
N ARG A 151 -0.48 5.00 -5.61
CA ARG A 151 0.62 4.78 -4.67
C ARG A 151 0.16 3.86 -3.56
N LEU A 152 1.05 2.97 -3.13
CA LEU A 152 0.80 2.07 -2.00
C LEU A 152 1.52 2.61 -0.77
N LEU A 153 0.75 3.00 0.23
CA LEU A 153 1.27 3.46 1.52
C LEU A 153 1.43 2.24 2.44
N LEU A 154 2.68 1.85 2.70
CA LEU A 154 3.05 0.74 3.57
C LEU A 154 3.37 1.28 4.97
N LEU A 155 2.51 0.99 5.94
CA LEU A 155 2.69 1.40 7.34
C LEU A 155 3.05 0.18 8.18
N GLY A 156 4.28 0.13 8.67
CA GLY A 156 4.71 -0.88 9.64
C GLY A 156 4.14 -0.58 11.03
N SER A 157 4.05 -1.61 11.88
CA SER A 157 3.66 -1.45 13.29
C SER A 157 4.57 -0.48 14.05
N ASP A 158 5.85 -0.47 13.73
CA ASP A 158 6.87 0.43 14.31
C ASP A 158 6.86 1.85 13.72
N ALA A 159 6.08 2.07 12.64
CA ALA A 159 6.01 3.38 11.97
C ALA A 159 5.06 4.36 12.69
N LEU A 160 4.14 3.85 13.52
CA LEU A 160 3.16 4.64 14.25
C LEU A 160 3.29 4.38 15.74
N GLU A 161 2.88 5.36 16.53
CA GLU A 161 2.70 5.11 17.96
C GLU A 161 1.57 4.08 18.18
N PRO A 162 1.66 3.25 19.24
CA PRO A 162 0.67 2.19 19.47
C PRO A 162 -0.77 2.72 19.58
N ALA A 163 -0.94 3.90 20.18
CA ALA A 163 -2.24 4.57 20.29
C ALA A 163 -2.79 4.98 18.91
N ASP A 164 -1.96 5.56 18.07
CA ASP A 164 -2.28 5.97 16.69
C ASP A 164 -2.58 4.76 15.81
N GLN A 165 -1.83 3.68 15.96
CA GLN A 165 -2.09 2.43 15.27
C GLN A 165 -3.45 1.84 15.65
N ALA A 166 -3.79 1.81 16.94
CA ALA A 166 -5.08 1.32 17.41
C ALA A 166 -6.24 2.19 16.89
N ARG A 167 -6.05 3.51 16.89
CA ARG A 167 -7.01 4.48 16.32
C ARG A 167 -7.20 4.27 14.82
N LEU A 168 -6.12 4.21 14.04
CA LEU A 168 -6.16 3.97 12.60
C LEU A 168 -6.87 2.65 12.28
N ARG A 169 -6.56 1.57 13.00
CA ARG A 169 -7.24 0.28 12.81
C ARG A 169 -8.72 0.34 13.12
N THR A 170 -9.08 0.98 14.24
CA THR A 170 -10.49 1.13 14.64
C THR A 170 -11.25 1.94 13.60
N TRP A 171 -10.64 3.02 13.11
CA TRP A 171 -11.17 3.85 12.05
C TRP A 171 -11.34 3.07 10.75
N LEU A 172 -10.32 2.34 10.29
CA LEU A 172 -10.40 1.50 9.09
C LEU A 172 -11.49 0.45 9.21
N ARG A 173 -11.62 -0.21 10.36
CA ARG A 173 -12.70 -1.19 10.60
C ARG A 173 -14.08 -0.55 10.60
N ALA A 174 -14.22 0.67 11.12
CA ALA A 174 -15.48 1.39 11.10
C ALA A 174 -15.87 1.83 9.67
N CYS A 175 -14.89 2.24 8.86
CA CYS A 175 -15.11 2.75 7.50
C CYS A 175 -15.28 1.63 6.46
N LEU A 176 -14.60 0.49 6.65
CA LEU A 176 -14.61 -0.63 5.71
C LEU A 176 -15.66 -1.69 6.04
N LYS A 177 -16.43 -1.54 7.13
CA LYS A 177 -17.51 -2.47 7.44
C LYS A 177 -18.53 -2.37 6.30
N PRO A 178 -18.76 -3.44 5.51
CA PRO A 178 -19.70 -3.38 4.41
C PRO A 178 -21.07 -3.01 4.98
N LYS A 179 -21.72 -2.02 4.36
CA LYS A 179 -23.14 -1.76 4.57
C LYS A 179 -23.89 -2.95 3.95
N GLY A 180 -24.07 -4.00 4.76
CA GLY A 180 -25.02 -5.07 4.48
C GLY A 180 -26.45 -4.55 4.57
#